data_AF-K1TX89-F1
#
_entry.id   AF-K1TX89-F1
#
_cell.length_a   1.000
_cell.length_b   1.000
_cell.length_c   1.000
_cell.angle_alpha   90.00
_cell.angle_beta   90.00
_cell.angle_gamma   90.00
#
_symmetry.space_group_name_H-M   'P 1'
#
loop_
_entity.id
_entity.type
_entity.pdbx_description
1 polymer ?
#
loop_
_entity_poly.entity_id
_entity_poly.type
_entity_poly.pdbx_seq_one_letter_code
_entity_poly.pdbx_strand_id
1 'polypeptide(L)'
;MAKLHFRPYIPNQTVLFPQRIDENIAANDPVRIVNAVIDNLNLESFKKLYKETGRCPYHPKMMLKVIIYAYMNNIYSCRKIEKHLLRDIHYIWLAGNEHPDFITINRFRNRVKEEINNVFTQLIFVLADKGFISLDV
;
A
#
# COMPACT_ATOMS: atom_id res chain seq x y z
N MET A 1 18.80 23.37 -42.89
CA MET A 1 18.87 22.47 -41.72
C MET A 1 17.46 22.26 -41.20
N ALA A 2 17.03 21.02 -40.96
CA ALA A 2 15.69 20.73 -40.44
C ALA A 2 15.57 21.25 -39.00
N LYS A 3 14.45 21.91 -38.67
CA LYS A 3 14.22 22.51 -37.37
C LYS A 3 13.81 21.40 -36.39
N LEU A 4 14.60 21.18 -35.34
CA LEU A 4 14.27 20.22 -34.30
C LEU A 4 13.16 20.78 -33.41
N HIS A 5 12.05 20.05 -33.27
CA HIS A 5 10.93 20.42 -32.44
C HIS A 5 10.92 19.56 -31.17
N PHE A 6 11.23 20.17 -30.03
CA PHE A 6 11.15 19.51 -28.71
C PHE A 6 9.82 19.81 -28.02
N ARG A 7 9.41 18.92 -27.11
CA ARG A 7 8.32 19.22 -26.17
C ARG A 7 8.76 20.28 -25.16
N PRO A 8 7.84 21.11 -24.64
CA PRO A 8 8.17 22.11 -23.62
C PRO A 8 8.68 21.43 -22.32
N TYR A 9 9.74 21.98 -21.74
CA TYR A 9 10.32 21.52 -20.46
C TYR A 9 9.94 22.49 -19.35
N ILE A 10 8.91 22.15 -18.57
CA ILE A 10 8.35 23.02 -17.52
C ILE A 10 8.27 22.23 -16.20
N PRO A 11 9.33 22.17 -15.40
CA PRO A 11 9.35 21.40 -14.14
C PRO A 11 8.35 21.88 -13.08
N ASN A 12 8.08 23.18 -13.03
CA ASN A 12 7.19 23.81 -12.03
C ASN A 12 5.79 24.06 -12.60
N GLN A 13 5.30 23.20 -13.49
CA GLN A 13 3.97 23.35 -14.08
C GLN A 13 2.89 23.23 -12.99
N THR A 14 2.07 24.27 -12.85
CA THR A 14 0.89 24.22 -11.98
C THR A 14 -0.23 23.42 -12.65
N VAL A 15 -0.81 22.48 -11.92
CA VAL A 15 -1.96 21.68 -12.37
C VAL A 15 -3.17 22.05 -11.52
N LEU A 16 -4.30 22.37 -12.17
CA LEU A 16 -5.53 22.78 -11.46
C LEU A 16 -6.21 21.63 -10.72
N PHE A 17 -6.30 20.46 -11.36
CA PHE A 17 -6.82 19.23 -10.77
C PHE A 17 -5.81 18.10 -10.95
N PRO A 18 -5.33 17.46 -9.87
CA PRO A 18 -4.46 16.31 -10.01
C PRO A 18 -5.21 15.20 -10.76
N GLN A 19 -4.51 14.52 -11.66
CA GLN A 19 -5.02 13.29 -12.27
C GLN A 19 -5.29 12.24 -11.18
N ARG A 20 -6.19 11.30 -11.47
CA ARG A 20 -6.44 10.23 -10.52
C ARG A 20 -5.17 9.39 -10.37
N ILE A 21 -4.77 9.11 -9.13
CA ILE A 21 -3.51 8.43 -8.85
C ILE A 21 -3.47 7.03 -9.46
N ASP A 22 -4.64 6.36 -9.54
CA ASP A 22 -4.78 5.04 -10.13
C ASP A 22 -4.51 4.99 -11.63
N GLU A 23 -4.66 6.08 -12.37
CA GLU A 23 -4.37 6.12 -13.82
C GLU A 23 -2.87 5.99 -14.12
N ASN A 24 -2.03 6.39 -13.17
CA ASN A 24 -0.57 6.32 -13.28
C ASN A 24 0.00 4.98 -12.81
N ILE A 25 -0.85 4.04 -12.40
CA ILE A 25 -0.46 2.69 -11.98
C ILE A 25 -0.90 1.69 -13.04
N ALA A 26 0.03 0.91 -13.58
CA ALA A 26 -0.28 -0.07 -14.61
C ALA A 26 -1.34 -1.08 -14.14
N ALA A 27 -2.19 -1.56 -15.05
CA ALA A 27 -3.28 -2.49 -14.72
C ALA A 27 -2.79 -3.86 -14.20
N ASN A 28 -1.58 -4.26 -14.62
CA ASN A 28 -0.92 -5.50 -14.22
C ASN A 28 0.06 -5.32 -13.05
N ASP A 29 0.09 -4.15 -12.42
CA ASP A 29 1.01 -3.86 -11.32
C ASP A 29 0.66 -4.70 -10.06
N PRO A 30 1.65 -5.31 -9.39
CA PRO A 30 1.43 -6.10 -8.17
C PRO A 30 0.65 -5.38 -7.08
N VAL A 31 0.76 -4.04 -6.99
CA VAL A 31 0.02 -3.23 -6.02
C VAL A 31 -1.50 -3.45 -6.11
N ARG A 32 -2.03 -3.68 -7.32
CA ARG A 32 -3.46 -3.89 -7.55
C ARG A 32 -3.92 -5.24 -7.03
N ILE A 33 -3.05 -6.24 -7.11
CA ILE A 33 -3.31 -7.57 -6.57
C ILE A 33 -3.40 -7.49 -5.05
N VAL A 34 -2.44 -6.83 -4.41
CA VAL A 34 -2.45 -6.60 -2.95
C VAL A 34 -3.73 -5.88 -2.52
N ASN A 35 -4.10 -4.82 -3.25
CA ASN A 35 -5.34 -4.09 -2.99
C ASN A 35 -6.57 -5.01 -3.05
N ALA A 36 -6.72 -5.77 -4.14
CA ALA A 36 -7.86 -6.64 -4.36
C ALA A 36 -7.94 -7.79 -3.34
N VAL A 37 -6.81 -8.41 -2.99
CA VAL A 37 -6.82 -9.51 -2.01
C VAL A 37 -7.23 -8.98 -0.64
N ILE A 38 -6.62 -7.88 -0.17
CA ILE A 38 -6.92 -7.34 1.16
C ILE A 38 -8.34 -6.77 1.25
N ASP A 39 -8.89 -6.27 0.15
CA ASP A 39 -10.29 -5.83 0.12
C ASP A 39 -11.28 -6.97 0.34
N ASN A 40 -10.95 -8.19 -0.10
CA ASN A 40 -11.77 -9.38 0.08
C ASN A 40 -11.60 -10.06 1.45
N LEU A 41 -10.62 -9.65 2.27
CA LEU A 41 -10.43 -10.22 3.59
C LEU A 41 -11.53 -9.76 4.56
N ASN A 42 -12.09 -10.73 5.29
CA ASN A 42 -12.94 -10.43 6.44
C ASN A 42 -12.07 -10.01 7.63
N LEU A 43 -12.15 -8.73 7.99
CA LEU A 43 -11.43 -8.14 9.11
C LEU A 43 -12.33 -7.87 10.33
N GLU A 44 -13.44 -8.58 10.49
CA GLU A 44 -14.31 -8.42 11.67
C GLU A 44 -13.57 -8.68 12.99
N SER A 45 -12.63 -9.63 13.00
CA SER A 45 -11.76 -9.87 14.16
C SER A 45 -10.94 -8.64 14.54
N PHE A 46 -10.50 -7.84 13.57
CA PHE A 46 -9.71 -6.63 13.80
C PHE A 46 -10.53 -5.55 14.50
N LYS A 47 -11.85 -5.49 14.27
CA LYS A 47 -12.72 -4.48 14.93
C LYS A 47 -12.64 -4.59 16.46
N LYS A 48 -12.47 -5.81 17.00
CA LYS A 48 -12.32 -6.05 18.44
C LYS A 48 -11.06 -5.42 19.05
N LEU A 49 -10.06 -5.09 18.22
CA LEU A 49 -8.80 -4.47 18.64
C LEU A 49 -8.86 -2.93 18.71
N TYR A 50 -10.01 -2.35 18.37
CA TYR A 50 -10.24 -0.91 18.39
C TYR A 50 -11.23 -0.53 19.49
N LYS A 51 -11.04 0.67 20.02
CA LYS A 51 -11.94 1.28 21.00
C LYS A 51 -12.88 2.22 20.27
N GLU A 52 -14.11 2.33 20.76
CA GLU A 52 -15.13 3.22 20.22
C GLU A 52 -14.82 4.71 20.50
N THR A 53 -14.02 4.99 21.52
CA THR A 53 -13.69 6.35 21.97
C THR A 53 -12.23 6.71 21.76
N GLY A 54 -11.98 8.00 21.51
CA GLY A 54 -10.65 8.58 21.30
C GLY A 54 -10.41 9.04 19.85
N ARG A 55 -9.14 9.13 19.46
CA ARG A 55 -8.76 9.52 18.09
C ARG A 55 -9.18 8.44 17.10
N CYS A 56 -9.81 8.85 15.99
CA CYS A 56 -10.17 7.96 14.90
C CYS A 56 -8.93 7.19 14.41
N PRO A 57 -8.98 5.85 14.40
CA PRO A 57 -7.87 5.05 13.90
C PRO A 57 -7.81 5.08 12.37
N TYR A 58 -6.61 4.88 11.83
CA TYR A 58 -6.47 4.53 10.41
C TYR A 58 -7.19 3.22 10.09
N HIS A 59 -7.72 3.13 8.88
CA HIS A 59 -8.47 1.94 8.46
C HIS A 59 -7.58 0.69 8.46
N PRO A 60 -7.98 -0.44 9.08
CA PRO A 60 -7.15 -1.64 9.19
C PRO A 60 -6.72 -2.20 7.82
N LYS A 61 -7.63 -2.23 6.84
CA LYS A 61 -7.30 -2.65 5.47
C LYS A 61 -6.21 -1.80 4.85
N MET A 62 -6.23 -0.49 5.08
CA MET A 62 -5.22 0.44 4.54
C MET A 62 -3.86 0.15 5.16
N MET A 63 -3.80 0.04 6.49
CA MET A 63 -2.55 -0.29 7.19
C MET A 63 -1.98 -1.65 6.75
N LEU A 64 -2.84 -2.66 6.58
CA LEU A 64 -2.43 -3.98 6.07
C LEU A 64 -1.89 -3.88 4.64
N LYS A 65 -2.57 -3.18 3.73
CA LYS A 65 -2.13 -2.97 2.34
C LYS A 65 -0.72 -2.41 2.28
N VAL A 66 -0.47 -1.34 3.02
CA VAL A 66 0.83 -0.66 3.07
C VAL A 66 1.92 -1.58 3.62
N ILE A 67 1.66 -2.28 4.72
CA ILE A 67 2.65 -3.15 5.37
C ILE A 67 2.97 -4.38 4.50
N ILE A 68 1.95 -5.03 3.95
CA ILE A 68 2.12 -6.21 3.11
C ILE A 68 2.87 -5.85 1.83
N TYR A 69 2.48 -4.75 1.17
CA TYR A 69 3.20 -4.27 -0.01
C TYR A 69 4.65 -3.87 0.32
N ALA A 70 4.91 -3.31 1.50
CA ALA A 70 6.27 -3.07 1.96
C ALA A 70 7.07 -4.36 2.12
N TYR A 71 6.50 -5.41 2.70
CA TYR A 71 7.18 -6.70 2.87
C TYR A 71 7.46 -7.38 1.55
N MET A 72 6.51 -7.34 0.60
CA MET A 72 6.72 -7.83 -0.77
C MET A 72 7.90 -7.13 -1.46
N ASN A 73 8.13 -5.85 -1.14
CA ASN A 73 9.25 -5.06 -1.66
C ASN A 73 10.51 -5.10 -0.76
N ASN A 74 10.60 -6.04 0.19
CA ASN A 74 11.71 -6.17 1.15
C ASN A 74 11.96 -4.92 2.03
N ILE A 75 10.91 -4.15 2.32
CA ILE A 75 10.94 -2.96 3.17
C ILE A 75 10.30 -3.28 4.53
N TYR A 76 11.15 -3.53 5.53
CA TYR A 76 10.70 -3.89 6.89
C TYR A 76 10.77 -2.73 7.90
N SER A 77 11.50 -1.68 7.57
CA SER A 77 11.68 -0.51 8.45
C SER A 77 10.48 0.41 8.37
N CYS A 78 9.80 0.65 9.50
CA CYS A 78 8.64 1.55 9.55
C CYS A 78 8.98 2.98 9.09
N ARG A 79 10.22 3.44 9.32
CA ARG A 79 10.69 4.76 8.83
C ARG A 79 10.84 4.78 7.31
N LYS A 80 11.24 3.65 6.71
CA LYS A 80 11.26 3.54 5.24
C LYS A 80 9.83 3.55 4.70
N ILE A 81 8.92 2.81 5.32
CA ILE A 81 7.49 2.78 4.93
C ILE A 81 6.89 4.19 4.99
N GLU A 82 7.10 4.93 6.08
CA GLU A 82 6.70 6.34 6.24
C GLU A 82 7.24 7.22 5.10
N LYS A 83 8.51 7.04 4.71
CA LYS A 83 9.09 7.77 3.58
C LYS A 83 8.46 7.41 2.24
N HIS A 84 8.10 6.14 2.02
CA HIS A 84 7.42 5.70 0.79
C HIS A 84 6.00 6.26 0.72
N LEU A 85 5.27 6.31 1.83
CA LEU A 85 3.93 6.93 1.89
C LEU A 85 3.89 8.37 1.38
N LEU A 86 5.01 9.10 1.41
CA LEU A 86 5.09 10.50 0.95
C LEU A 86 5.57 10.67 -0.49
N ARG A 87 6.17 9.64 -1.09
CA ARG A 87 6.97 9.80 -2.33
C ARG A 87 6.62 8.80 -3.41
N ASP A 88 6.11 7.65 -3.02
CA ASP A 88 5.90 6.52 -3.89
C ASP A 88 4.42 6.38 -4.21
N ILE A 89 4.09 6.44 -5.49
CA ILE A 89 2.71 6.49 -5.97
C ILE A 89 1.91 5.25 -5.58
N HIS A 90 2.56 4.08 -5.51
CA HIS A 90 1.91 2.83 -5.12
C HIS A 90 1.45 2.88 -3.66
N TYR A 91 2.30 3.42 -2.78
CA TYR A 91 1.98 3.56 -1.36
C TYR A 91 0.95 4.66 -1.12
N ILE A 92 1.07 5.80 -1.81
CA ILE A 92 0.09 6.89 -1.73
C ILE A 92 -1.30 6.37 -2.16
N TRP A 93 -1.35 5.58 -3.23
CA TRP A 93 -2.59 4.99 -3.72
C TRP A 93 -3.19 3.98 -2.73
N LEU A 94 -2.40 3.03 -2.23
CA LEU A 94 -2.86 2.06 -1.23
C LEU A 94 -3.33 2.72 0.07
N ALA A 95 -2.68 3.82 0.45
CA ALA A 95 -2.99 4.58 1.64
C ALA A 95 -4.21 5.52 1.46
N GLY A 96 -4.65 5.75 0.23
CA GLY A 96 -5.64 6.79 -0.06
C GLY A 96 -5.14 8.18 0.32
N ASN A 97 -3.83 8.44 0.14
CA ASN A 97 -3.15 9.67 0.53
C ASN A 97 -3.15 9.95 2.06
N GLU A 98 -3.33 8.92 2.88
CA GLU A 98 -3.08 8.99 4.32
C GLU A 98 -1.61 8.74 4.65
N HIS A 99 -1.10 9.39 5.70
CA HIS A 99 0.33 9.39 6.03
C HIS A 99 0.57 8.99 7.50
N PRO A 100 0.33 7.72 7.87
CA PRO A 100 0.66 7.24 9.19
C PRO A 100 2.17 7.33 9.44
N ASP A 101 2.54 7.86 10.61
CA ASP A 101 3.94 7.97 11.01
C ASP A 101 4.55 6.60 11.36
N PHE A 102 5.88 6.54 11.44
CA PHE A 102 6.58 5.27 11.74
C PHE A 102 6.15 4.67 13.09
N ILE A 103 5.75 5.50 14.05
CA ILE A 103 5.29 5.08 15.39
C ILE A 103 3.93 4.38 15.26
N THR A 104 3.00 4.96 14.51
CA THR A 104 1.67 4.40 14.25
C THR A 104 1.77 3.08 13.50
N ILE A 105 2.61 3.03 12.47
CA ILE A 105 2.89 1.79 11.72
C ILE A 105 3.43 0.71 12.67
N ASN A 106 4.41 1.06 13.50
CA ASN A 106 4.99 0.10 14.45
C ASN A 106 3.98 -0.37 15.50
N ARG A 107 3.16 0.54 16.05
CA ARG A 107 2.10 0.19 17.03
C ARG A 107 1.05 -0.72 16.41
N PHE A 108 0.63 -0.45 15.18
CA PHE A 108 -0.31 -1.31 14.48
C PHE A 108 0.29 -2.69 14.25
N ARG A 109 1.50 -2.77 13.69
CA ARG A 109 2.22 -4.03 13.46
C ARG A 109 2.32 -4.89 14.73
N ASN A 110 2.64 -4.28 15.87
CA ASN A 110 2.75 -5.00 17.13
C ASN A 110 1.39 -5.44 17.69
N ARG A 111 0.32 -4.69 17.41
CA ARG A 111 -1.04 -5.02 17.86
C ARG A 111 -1.62 -6.22 17.11
N VAL A 112 -1.36 -6.31 15.81
CA VAL A 112 -1.96 -7.30 14.90
C VAL A 112 -0.96 -8.36 14.44
N LYS A 113 0.10 -8.62 15.22
CA LYS A 113 1.22 -9.45 14.77
C LYS A 113 0.79 -10.86 14.37
N GLU A 114 -0.07 -11.49 15.17
CA GLU A 114 -0.58 -12.84 14.92
C GLU A 114 -1.51 -12.86 13.71
N GLU A 115 -2.39 -11.85 13.60
CA GLU A 115 -3.33 -11.73 12.50
C GLU A 115 -2.65 -11.39 11.17
N ILE A 116 -1.58 -10.58 11.19
CA ILE A 116 -0.77 -10.28 10.02
C ILE A 116 -0.17 -11.56 9.46
N ASN A 117 0.39 -12.44 10.30
CA ASN A 117 0.98 -13.69 9.82
C ASN A 117 -0.06 -14.58 9.15
N ASN A 118 -1.25 -14.69 9.74
CA ASN A 118 -2.36 -15.47 9.17
C ASN A 118 -2.82 -14.87 7.82
N VAL A 119 -3.02 -13.56 7.76
CA VAL A 119 -3.42 -12.85 6.53
C VAL A 119 -2.34 -12.97 5.46
N PHE A 120 -1.07 -12.84 5.83
CA PHE A 120 0.05 -12.95 4.90
C PHE A 120 0.17 -14.37 4.33
N THR A 121 -0.03 -15.39 5.16
CA THR A 121 -0.06 -16.79 4.73
C THR A 121 -1.20 -17.04 3.74
N GLN A 122 -2.41 -16.54 4.03
CA GLN A 122 -3.55 -16.62 3.12
C GLN A 122 -3.30 -15.90 1.79
N LEU A 123 -2.69 -14.71 1.84
CA LEU A 123 -2.31 -13.94 0.66
C LEU A 123 -1.33 -14.74 -0.22
N ILE A 124 -0.30 -15.34 0.38
CA ILE A 124 0.66 -16.17 -0.33
C ILE A 124 -0.05 -17.34 -1.03
N PHE A 125 -0.95 -18.04 -0.34
CA PHE A 125 -1.70 -19.13 -0.96
C PHE A 125 -2.56 -18.65 -2.15
N VAL A 126 -3.23 -17.50 -2.03
CA VAL A 126 -4.00 -16.92 -3.13
C VAL A 126 -3.12 -16.49 -4.29
N LEU A 127 -1.93 -15.95 -4.01
CA LEU A 127 -0.96 -15.56 -5.04
C LEU A 127 -0.37 -16.79 -5.76
N ALA A 128 -0.11 -17.87 -5.02
CA ALA A 128 0.39 -19.13 -5.57
C ALA A 128 -0.67 -19.82 -6.43
N ASP A 129 -1.93 -19.89 -5.96
CA ASP A 129 -3.06 -20.46 -6.71
C ASP A 129 -3.31 -19.71 -8.03
N LYS A 130 -3.13 -18.39 -8.02
CA LYS A 130 -3.19 -17.57 -9.24
C LYS A 130 -1.94 -17.62 -10.12
N GLY A 131 -0.92 -18.39 -9.75
CA GLY A 131 0.31 -18.56 -10.52
C GLY A 131 1.26 -17.36 -10.51
N PHE A 132 1.11 -16.42 -9.58
CA PHE A 132 2.00 -15.25 -9.47
C PHE A 132 3.31 -15.54 -8.75
N ILE A 133 3.33 -16.56 -7.90
CA ILE A 133 4.51 -16.99 -7.14
C ILE A 133 4.59 -18.52 -7.17
N SER A 134 5.81 -19.06 -7.28
CA SER A 134 6.06 -20.48 -7.01
C SER A 134 6.44 -20.64 -5.53
N LEU A 135 5.89 -21.67 -4.90
CA LEU A 135 6.24 -22.07 -3.53
C LEU A 135 7.30 -23.17 -3.50
N ASP A 136 7.80 -23.58 -4.66
CA ASP A 136 8.88 -24.56 -4.77
C ASP A 136 10.19 -23.90 -4.33
N VAL A 137 10.76 -24.41 -3.24
CA VAL A 137 12.11 -24.09 -2.74
C VAL A 137 13.10 -25.11 -3.28
#